data_AF-A0A2N6TGQ3-F1
#
_entry.id   AF-A0A2N6TGQ3-F1
#
_cell.length_a   1.000
_cell.length_b   1.000
_cell.length_c   1.000
_cell.angle_alpha   90.00
_cell.angle_beta   90.00
_cell.angle_gamma   90.00
#
_symmetry.space_group_name_H-M   'P 1'
#
loop_
_entity.id
_entity.type
_entity.pdbx_description
1 polymer ?
#
loop_
_entity_poly.entity_id
_entity_poly.type
_entity_poly.pdbx_seq_one_letter_code
_entity_poly.pdbx_strand_id
1 'polypeptide(L)'
;MVKNASLTSERGEWVTQAKCRNGDPDALFVRGAEQRKAAVICRHCPVLNECRADALDNRVEFGVWGGLTERQRRALLRKNPHITSWAHYLAEGGELIGI
;
A
#
# COMPACT_ATOMS: atom_id res chain seq x y z
N MET A 1 7.20 -0.58 -30.27
CA MET A 1 6.74 0.66 -29.61
C MET A 1 5.90 0.27 -28.40
N VAL A 2 6.53 0.06 -27.24
CA VAL A 2 5.80 -0.34 -26.01
C VAL A 2 5.46 0.92 -25.23
N LYS A 3 4.17 1.12 -24.98
CA LYS A 3 3.59 2.32 -24.33
C LYS A 3 4.01 2.36 -22.85
N ASN A 4 5.08 3.09 -22.54
CA ASN A 4 5.59 3.27 -21.18
C ASN A 4 5.03 4.54 -20.49
N ALA A 5 3.84 4.98 -20.90
CA ALA A 5 3.20 6.22 -20.42
C ALA A 5 1.99 5.99 -19.48
N SER A 6 1.57 4.73 -19.25
CA SER A 6 0.32 4.41 -18.52
C SER A 6 0.50 4.38 -16.99
N LEU A 7 1.65 3.92 -16.50
CA LEU A 7 1.86 3.63 -15.07
C LEU A 7 1.89 4.89 -14.17
N THR A 8 2.25 6.06 -14.71
CA THR A 8 2.25 7.32 -13.96
C THR A 8 0.87 7.97 -13.91
N SER A 9 0.08 7.85 -14.98
CA SER A 9 -1.30 8.34 -15.06
C SER A 9 -2.23 7.56 -14.12
N GLU A 10 -2.11 6.24 -14.11
CA GLU A 10 -2.93 5.34 -13.29
C GLU A 10 -2.71 5.56 -11.79
N ARG A 11 -1.47 5.84 -11.37
CA ARG A 11 -1.17 6.19 -9.97
C ARG A 11 -1.91 7.45 -9.51
N GLY A 12 -1.92 8.50 -10.33
CA GLY A 12 -2.56 9.76 -9.98
C GLY A 12 -4.06 9.59 -9.75
N GLU A 13 -4.72 8.78 -10.57
CA GLU A 13 -6.17 8.60 -10.55
C GLU A 13 -6.67 7.93 -9.27
N TRP A 14 -6.13 6.77 -8.89
CA TRP A 14 -6.59 6.09 -7.67
C TRP A 14 -6.20 6.87 -6.41
N VAL A 15 -5.04 7.55 -6.39
CA VAL A 15 -4.61 8.35 -5.23
C VAL A 15 -5.63 9.44 -4.92
N THR A 16 -6.35 9.99 -5.90
CA THR A 16 -7.42 10.99 -5.64
C THR A 16 -8.59 10.47 -4.84
N GLN A 17 -8.81 9.16 -4.80
CA GLN A 17 -9.92 8.52 -4.10
C GLN A 17 -9.54 8.06 -2.68
N ALA A 18 -8.29 8.28 -2.25
CA ALA A 18 -7.81 7.85 -0.94
C ALA A 18 -8.45 8.65 0.21
N LYS A 19 -9.14 7.95 1.12
CA LYS A 19 -9.83 8.57 2.27
C LYS A 19 -8.91 9.38 3.18
N CYS A 20 -7.66 8.95 3.36
CA CYS A 20 -6.70 9.59 4.25
C CYS A 20 -6.27 10.99 3.79
N ARG A 21 -6.54 11.37 2.54
CA ARG A 21 -6.23 12.71 2.00
C ARG A 21 -6.95 13.86 2.71
N ASN A 22 -8.07 13.58 3.37
CA ASN A 22 -8.86 14.59 4.07
C ASN A 22 -8.47 14.74 5.55
N GLY A 23 -7.47 13.98 6.02
CA GLY A 23 -7.00 14.01 7.41
C GLY A 23 -5.62 14.67 7.55
N ASP A 24 -5.09 14.63 8.76
CA ASP A 24 -3.71 15.03 9.05
C ASP A 24 -2.72 14.03 8.41
N PRO A 25 -1.83 14.47 7.50
CA PRO A 25 -0.83 13.59 6.90
C PRO A 25 0.09 12.94 7.93
N ASP A 26 0.43 13.63 9.03
CA ASP A 26 1.37 13.13 10.03
C ASP A 26 0.81 11.92 10.80
N ALA A 27 -0.53 11.78 10.82
CA ALA A 27 -1.20 10.62 11.42
C ALA A 27 -0.81 9.28 10.75
N LEU A 28 -0.38 9.29 9.49
CA LEU A 28 0.10 8.10 8.78
C LEU A 28 1.58 7.79 9.04
N PHE A 29 2.36 8.73 9.56
CA PHE A 29 3.81 8.61 9.77
C PHE A 29 4.22 8.43 11.24
N VAL A 30 3.28 8.00 12.08
CA VAL A 30 3.54 7.61 13.48
C VAL A 30 4.48 6.40 13.57
N ARG A 31 5.06 6.17 14.76
CA ARG A 31 6.07 5.11 14.99
C ARG A 31 5.56 3.98 15.88
N GLY A 32 6.21 2.82 15.76
CA GLY A 32 6.03 1.70 16.69
C GLY A 32 4.59 1.20 16.75
N ALA A 33 4.06 1.01 17.97
CA ALA A 33 2.73 0.46 18.18
C ALA A 33 1.60 1.35 17.64
N GLU A 34 1.81 2.67 17.55
CA GLU A 34 0.80 3.63 17.08
C GLU A 34 0.45 3.43 15.60
N GLN A 35 1.34 2.82 14.80
CA GLN A 35 1.03 2.48 13.41
C GLN A 35 -0.18 1.55 13.28
N ARG A 36 -0.46 0.70 14.28
CA ARG A 36 -1.65 -0.16 14.27
C ARG A 36 -2.93 0.65 14.41
N LYS A 37 -2.91 1.72 15.20
CA LYS A 37 -4.06 2.64 15.33
C LYS A 37 -4.23 3.44 14.04
N ALA A 38 -3.14 3.96 13.48
CA ALA A 38 -3.16 4.67 12.20
C ALA A 38 -3.66 3.78 11.03
N ALA A 39 -3.34 2.48 11.01
CA ALA A 39 -3.85 1.54 10.01
C ALA A 39 -5.39 1.47 9.93
N VAL A 40 -6.09 1.82 11.00
CA VAL A 40 -7.56 1.88 11.02
C VAL A 40 -8.11 2.96 10.09
N ILE A 41 -7.34 4.04 9.82
CA ILE A 41 -7.71 5.09 8.85
C ILE A 41 -7.97 4.50 7.47
N CYS A 42 -7.22 3.45 7.10
CA CYS A 42 -7.36 2.78 5.82
C CYS A 42 -8.61 1.90 5.73
N ARG A 43 -9.34 1.65 6.83
CA ARG A 43 -10.50 0.74 6.83
C ARG A 43 -11.58 1.26 5.87
N HIS A 44 -12.05 0.37 5.00
CA HIS A 44 -13.01 0.69 3.94
C HIS A 44 -12.53 1.80 2.98
N CYS A 45 -11.23 2.08 2.87
CA CYS A 45 -10.69 2.95 1.83
C CYS A 45 -10.90 2.26 0.47
N PRO A 46 -11.49 2.94 -0.54
CA PRO A 46 -11.79 2.30 -1.82
C PRO A 46 -10.53 1.84 -2.56
N VAL A 47 -9.40 2.48 -2.29
CA VAL A 47 -8.12 2.24 -2.96
C VAL A 47 -7.12 1.47 -2.09
N LEU A 48 -7.64 0.62 -1.21
CA LEU A 48 -6.84 -0.11 -0.22
C LEU A 48 -5.79 -1.01 -0.89
N ASN A 49 -6.18 -1.71 -1.96
CA ASN A 49 -5.33 -2.69 -2.63
C ASN A 49 -4.29 -2.01 -3.53
N GLU A 50 -4.66 -0.94 -4.23
CA GLU A 50 -3.78 -0.12 -5.04
C GLU A 50 -2.70 0.54 -4.17
N CYS A 51 -3.10 1.15 -3.05
CA CYS A 51 -2.18 1.74 -2.09
C CYS A 51 -1.23 0.71 -1.47
N ARG A 52 -1.74 -0.49 -1.19
CA ARG A 52 -0.94 -1.60 -0.66
C ARG A 52 0.08 -2.11 -1.68
N ALA A 53 -0.37 -2.35 -2.90
CA ALA A 53 0.46 -2.80 -4.00
C ALA A 53 1.59 -1.81 -4.26
N ASP A 54 1.26 -0.52 -4.41
CA ASP A 54 2.24 0.52 -4.67
C ASP A 54 3.30 0.59 -3.56
N ALA A 55 2.89 0.50 -2.28
CA ALA A 55 3.85 0.51 -1.18
C ALA A 55 4.77 -0.73 -1.15
N LEU A 56 4.28 -1.90 -1.58
CA LEU A 56 5.07 -3.12 -1.62
C LEU A 56 6.01 -3.15 -2.85
N ASP A 57 5.49 -2.82 -4.04
CA ASP A 57 6.25 -2.78 -5.29
C ASP A 57 7.39 -1.75 -5.22
N ASN A 58 7.13 -0.56 -4.66
CA ASN A 58 8.13 0.49 -4.49
C ASN A 58 8.94 0.36 -3.18
N ARG A 59 8.72 -0.70 -2.40
CA ARG A 59 9.41 -0.97 -1.12
C ARG A 59 9.41 0.23 -0.16
N VAL A 60 8.27 0.93 -0.07
CA VAL A 60 8.14 2.15 0.73
C VAL A 60 8.49 1.89 2.19
N GLU A 61 9.47 2.63 2.70
CA GLU A 61 10.11 2.35 3.98
C GLU A 61 9.28 2.80 5.20
N PHE A 62 8.61 3.95 5.08
CA PHE A 62 8.01 4.65 6.22
C PHE A 62 6.49 4.75 6.16
N GLY A 63 5.88 4.86 7.33
CA GLY A 63 4.46 5.16 7.51
C GLY A 63 3.52 3.98 7.21
N VAL A 64 2.23 4.24 7.35
CA VAL A 64 1.13 3.30 7.10
C VAL A 64 0.61 3.45 5.69
N TRP A 65 0.54 2.32 4.97
CA TRP A 65 0.09 2.28 3.57
C TRP A 65 -0.84 1.09 3.36
N GLY A 66 -2.00 1.29 2.74
CA GLY A 66 -2.93 0.20 2.43
C GLY A 66 -3.35 -0.63 3.64
N GLY A 67 -3.43 0.00 4.83
CA GLY A 67 -3.72 -0.66 6.11
C GLY A 67 -2.55 -1.47 6.69
N LEU A 68 -1.34 -1.36 6.13
CA LEU A 68 -0.16 -2.07 6.59
C LEU A 68 0.82 -1.15 7.29
N THR A 69 1.26 -1.59 8.47
CA THR A 69 2.43 -1.03 9.15
C THR A 69 3.72 -1.32 8.36
N GLU A 70 4.78 -0.55 8.62
CA GLU A 70 6.07 -0.79 7.98
C GLU A 70 6.59 -2.21 8.26
N ARG A 71 6.41 -2.69 9.49
CA ARG A 71 6.84 -4.03 9.91
C ARG A 71 6.11 -5.12 9.13
N GLN A 72 4.81 -4.96 8.90
CA GLN A 72 4.01 -5.88 8.10
C GLN A 72 4.48 -5.88 6.63
N ARG A 73 4.70 -4.71 6.02
CA ARG A 73 5.24 -4.64 4.65
C ARG A 73 6.59 -5.34 4.54
N ARG A 74 7.52 -5.06 5.47
CA ARG A 74 8.82 -5.75 5.52
C ARG A 74 8.67 -7.27 5.68
N ALA A 75 7.69 -7.74 6.45
CA ALA A 75 7.42 -9.17 6.62
C ALA A 75 6.88 -9.81 5.32
N LEU A 76 5.92 -9.16 4.65
CA LEU A 76 5.38 -9.63 3.36
C LEU A 76 6.46 -9.76 2.30
N LEU A 77 7.30 -8.73 2.15
CA LEU A 77 8.39 -8.72 1.16
C LEU A 77 9.41 -9.84 1.42
N ARG A 78 9.72 -10.14 2.69
CA ARG A 78 10.64 -11.23 3.03
C ARG A 78 10.04 -12.62 2.83
N LYS A 79 8.76 -12.80 3.15
CA LYS A 79 8.07 -14.10 3.08
C LYS A 79 7.61 -14.46 1.66
N ASN A 80 7.43 -13.47 0.79
CA ASN A 80 6.93 -13.66 -0.56
C ASN A 80 7.92 -13.14 -1.62
N PRO A 81 9.16 -13.64 -1.66
CA PRO A 81 10.18 -13.16 -2.61
C PRO A 81 9.85 -13.48 -4.08
N HIS A 82 8.88 -14.38 -4.31
CA HIS A 82 8.43 -14.80 -5.63
C HIS A 82 7.41 -13.84 -6.26
N ILE A 83 6.81 -12.93 -5.48
CA ILE A 83 5.87 -11.93 -6.00
C ILE A 83 6.69 -10.76 -6.54
N THR A 84 6.70 -10.62 -7.86
CA THR A 84 7.45 -9.57 -8.58
C THR A 84 6.59 -8.36 -8.94
N SER A 85 5.26 -8.51 -8.94
CA SER A 85 4.28 -7.42 -9.06
C SER A 85 3.13 -7.64 -8.09
N TRP A 86 3.11 -6.84 -7.02
CA TRP A 86 2.03 -6.85 -6.04
C TRP A 86 0.73 -6.27 -6.62
N ALA A 87 0.82 -5.31 -7.53
CA ALA A 87 -0.34 -4.80 -8.24
C ALA A 87 -1.11 -5.92 -8.98
N HIS A 88 -0.40 -6.72 -9.78
CA HIS A 88 -1.00 -7.85 -10.49
C HIS A 88 -1.52 -8.91 -9.51
N TYR A 89 -0.68 -9.31 -8.55
CA TYR A 89 -1.02 -10.33 -7.56
C TYR A 89 -2.30 -10.01 -6.78
N LEU A 90 -2.46 -8.76 -6.32
CA LEU A 90 -3.65 -8.34 -5.58
C LEU A 90 -4.86 -8.12 -6.49
N ALA A 91 -4.68 -7.71 -7.74
CA ALA A 91 -5.77 -7.59 -8.72
C ALA A 91 -6.38 -8.96 -9.07
N GLU A 92 -5.59 -10.03 -9.04
CA GLU A 92 -6.04 -11.42 -9.23
C GLU A 92 -6.62 -12.07 -7.96
N GLY A 93 -6.73 -11.31 -6.86
CA GLY A 93 -7.29 -11.80 -5.59
C GLY A 93 -6.29 -12.52 -4.69
N GLY A 94 -4.98 -12.31 -4.91
CA GLY A 94 -3.93 -12.85 -4.04
C GLY A 94 -4.06 -12.40 -2.58
N GLU A 95 -3.77 -13.31 -1.66
CA GLU A 95 -3.89 -13.08 -0.22
C GLU A 95 -2.58 -12.60 0.41
N LEU A 96 -2.66 -11.83 1.49
CA LEU A 96 -1.47 -11.36 2.21
C LEU A 96 -0.95 -12.44 3.15
N ILE A 97 -0.10 -13.32 2.63
CA ILE A 97 0.47 -14.41 3.42
C ILE A 97 1.56 -13.87 4.36
N GLY A 98 1.34 -14.03 5.67
CA GLY A 98 2.37 -13.91 6.69
C GLY A 98 2.40 -12.60 7.49
N ILE A 99 1.25 -11.93 7.66
CA ILE A 99 1.06 -10.76 8.53
C ILE A 99 -0.01 -10.99 9.60
#